data_AF-A0A5E4P4X9-F1
#
_entry.id   AF-A0A5E4P4X9-F1
#
_cell.length_a   1.000
_cell.length_b   1.000
_cell.length_c   1.000
_cell.angle_alpha   90.00
_cell.angle_beta   90.00
_cell.angle_gamma   90.00
#
_symmetry.space_group_name_H-M   'P 1'
#
loop_
_entity.id
_entity.type
_entity.pdbx_description
1 polymer ?
#
loop_
_entity_poly.entity_id
_entity_poly.type
_entity_poly.pdbx_seq_one_letter_code
_entity_poly.pdbx_strand_id
1 'polypeptide(L)'
;MLIDSAGRQETNKNLMDELRKIERVAKPDFRIFVGESIAGNAIVEQIRAFKAAIGVDGVVLTKLDCDAKGGTVLSIARATGTPVMFFGVGQGYDDLLIFDAGFVVSLILGE
;
A
#
# COMPACT_ATOMS: atom_id res chain seq x y z
N MET A 1 -15.42 -7.37 -7.54
CA MET A 1 -14.75 -8.61 -7.10
C MET A 1 -13.45 -8.21 -6.46
N LEU A 2 -13.12 -8.75 -5.28
CA LEU A 2 -11.82 -8.55 -4.64
C LEU A 2 -11.00 -9.83 -4.80
N ILE A 3 -9.72 -9.69 -5.17
CA ILE A 3 -8.80 -10.82 -5.34
C ILE A 3 -7.72 -10.67 -4.28
N ASP A 4 -7.64 -11.64 -3.37
CA ASP A 4 -6.51 -11.74 -2.45
C ASP A 4 -5.35 -12.47 -3.14
N SER A 5 -4.13 -11.97 -2.96
CA SER A 5 -2.93 -12.40 -3.70
C SER A 5 -1.80 -12.78 -2.76
N ALA A 6 -0.83 -13.56 -3.24
CA ALA A 6 0.31 -14.01 -2.42
C ALA A 6 1.15 -12.83 -1.88
N GLY A 7 1.63 -12.95 -0.63
CA GLY A 7 1.97 -11.78 0.18
C GLY A 7 3.41 -11.61 0.69
N ARG A 8 4.33 -12.60 0.69
CA ARG A 8 5.77 -12.39 1.02
C ARG A 8 6.69 -13.63 0.80
N GLN A 9 7.97 -13.29 0.56
CA GLN A 9 9.24 -14.03 0.36
C GLN A 9 9.30 -15.57 0.31
N GLU A 10 9.54 -16.08 -0.90
CA GLU A 10 10.77 -16.81 -1.27
C GLU A 10 10.99 -16.60 -2.79
N THR A 11 12.10 -15.97 -3.18
CA THR A 11 12.48 -15.65 -4.57
C THR A 11 11.52 -14.72 -5.33
N ASN A 12 11.89 -13.43 -5.39
CA ASN A 12 11.19 -12.30 -6.03
C ASN A 12 10.68 -12.53 -7.47
N LYS A 13 11.11 -13.59 -8.15
CA LYS A 13 10.69 -13.94 -9.51
C LYS A 13 9.33 -14.64 -9.54
N ASN A 14 9.10 -15.61 -8.63
CA ASN A 14 7.90 -16.44 -8.68
C ASN A 14 6.63 -15.65 -8.36
N LEU A 15 6.67 -14.79 -7.33
CA LEU A 15 5.54 -13.94 -6.96
C LEU A 15 5.14 -12.99 -8.09
N MET A 16 6.11 -12.35 -8.74
CA MET A 16 5.83 -11.41 -9.84
C MET A 16 5.23 -12.11 -11.05
N ASP A 17 5.66 -13.33 -11.36
CA ASP A 17 5.11 -14.11 -12.45
C ASP A 17 3.67 -14.59 -12.15
N GLU A 18 3.37 -14.93 -10.89
CA GLU A 18 2.00 -15.21 -10.45
C GLU A 18 1.09 -13.99 -10.56
N LEU A 19 1.55 -12.83 -10.08
CA LEU A 19 0.80 -11.57 -10.18
C LEU A 19 0.53 -11.18 -11.65
N ARG A 20 1.53 -11.31 -12.53
CA ARG A 20 1.36 -11.11 -13.98
C ARG A 20 0.35 -12.08 -14.59
N LYS A 21 0.30 -13.31 -14.11
CA LYS A 21 -0.70 -14.30 -14.56
C LYS A 21 -2.10 -13.88 -14.13
N ILE A 22 -2.28 -13.46 -12.87
CA ILE A 22 -3.57 -12.96 -12.35
C ILE A 22 -4.00 -11.75 -13.18
N GLU A 23 -3.11 -10.77 -13.37
CA GLU A 23 -3.35 -9.57 -14.17
C GLU A 23 -3.85 -9.90 -15.58
N ARG A 24 -3.17 -10.80 -16.29
CA ARG A 24 -3.52 -11.20 -17.67
C ARG A 24 -4.88 -11.87 -17.77
N VAL A 25 -5.26 -12.69 -16.78
CA VAL A 25 -6.48 -13.51 -16.81
C VAL A 25 -7.67 -12.72 -16.28
N ALA A 26 -7.52 -12.09 -15.11
CA ALA A 26 -8.59 -11.39 -14.42
C ALA A 26 -8.86 -9.99 -15.00
N LYS A 27 -7.85 -9.37 -15.63
CA LYS A 27 -7.90 -7.99 -16.15
C LYS A 27 -8.54 -7.00 -15.15
N PRO A 28 -7.93 -6.83 -13.95
CA PRO A 28 -8.51 -6.00 -12.92
C PRO A 28 -8.70 -4.55 -13.38
N ASP A 29 -9.85 -3.96 -13.05
CA ASP A 29 -10.12 -2.54 -13.30
C ASP A 29 -9.26 -1.63 -12.40
N PHE A 30 -8.81 -2.15 -11.26
CA PHE A 30 -8.09 -1.39 -10.25
C PHE A 30 -7.12 -2.27 -9.44
N ARG A 31 -5.90 -1.77 -9.20
CA ARG A 31 -4.83 -2.51 -8.49
C ARG A 31 -4.42 -1.79 -7.22
N ILE A 32 -4.53 -2.50 -6.10
CA ILE A 32 -4.25 -1.96 -4.77
C ILE A 32 -3.00 -2.63 -4.21
N PHE A 33 -2.00 -1.83 -3.84
CA PHE A 33 -0.89 -2.30 -3.03
C PHE A 33 -1.24 -2.15 -1.54
N VAL A 34 -1.07 -3.22 -0.76
CA VAL A 34 -1.29 -3.20 0.70
C VAL A 34 0.06 -3.35 1.39
N GLY A 35 0.41 -2.43 2.27
CA GLY A 35 1.68 -2.48 2.99
C GLY A 35 1.64 -1.82 4.36
N GLU A 36 2.63 -2.14 5.18
CA GLU A 36 2.73 -1.68 6.57
C GLU A 36 3.44 -0.32 6.61
N SER A 37 2.84 0.68 7.25
CA SER A 37 3.40 2.03 7.41
C SER A 37 4.79 2.03 8.08
N ILE A 38 5.00 1.11 9.02
CA ILE A 38 6.26 0.96 9.77
C ILE A 38 7.45 0.49 8.92
N ALA A 39 7.22 0.01 7.69
CA ALA A 39 8.28 -0.48 6.81
C ALA A 39 9.15 0.63 6.21
N GLY A 40 8.75 1.90 6.36
CA GLY A 40 9.52 3.07 5.90
C GLY A 40 9.88 2.97 4.41
N ASN A 41 11.14 3.25 4.06
CA ASN A 41 11.58 3.27 2.65
C ASN A 41 11.43 1.93 1.92
N ALA A 42 11.38 0.79 2.63
CA ALA A 42 11.22 -0.51 1.98
C ALA A 42 9.89 -0.62 1.22
N ILE A 43 8.84 0.06 1.70
CA ILE A 43 7.53 0.06 1.04
C ILE A 43 7.57 0.78 -0.31
N VAL A 44 8.38 1.84 -0.43
CA VAL A 44 8.50 2.62 -1.66
C VAL A 44 9.11 1.77 -2.76
N GLU A 45 10.15 1.01 -2.44
CA GLU A 45 10.80 0.10 -3.40
C GLU A 45 9.89 -1.06 -3.79
N GLN A 46 9.09 -1.59 -2.86
CA GLN A 46 8.08 -2.59 -3.19
C GLN A 46 7.03 -2.02 -4.15
N ILE A 47 6.45 -0.85 -3.85
CA ILE A 47 5.46 -0.22 -4.74
C ILE A 47 6.04 0.00 -6.13
N ARG A 48 7.30 0.47 -6.24
CA ARG A 48 7.98 0.63 -7.54
C ARG A 48 8.11 -0.68 -8.30
N ALA A 49 8.54 -1.74 -7.63
CA ALA A 49 8.67 -3.07 -8.24
C ALA A 49 7.32 -3.60 -8.75
N PHE A 50 6.26 -3.52 -7.93
CA PHE A 50 4.93 -3.98 -8.29
C PHE A 50 4.32 -3.13 -9.42
N LYS A 51 4.48 -1.81 -9.34
CA LYS A 51 4.04 -0.88 -10.38
C LYS A 51 4.71 -1.15 -11.72
N ALA A 52 6.00 -1.50 -11.72
CA ALA A 52 6.70 -1.90 -12.93
C ALA A 52 6.26 -3.27 -13.48
N ALA A 53 5.77 -4.18 -12.62
CA ALA A 53 5.41 -5.54 -13.02
C ALA A 53 3.96 -5.68 -13.51
N ILE A 54 3.01 -5.05 -12.81
CA ILE A 54 1.57 -5.19 -13.05
C ILE A 54 0.81 -3.86 -13.03
N GLY A 55 1.46 -2.75 -12.63
CA GLY A 55 0.77 -1.49 -12.33
C GLY A 55 0.21 -1.46 -10.91
N VAL A 56 0.13 -0.26 -10.34
CA VAL A 56 -0.49 -0.01 -9.04
C VAL A 56 -1.22 1.33 -9.13
N ASP A 57 -2.51 1.31 -8.85
CA ASP A 57 -3.41 2.45 -9.00
C ASP A 57 -3.66 3.14 -7.65
N GLY A 58 -3.56 2.39 -6.54
CA GLY A 58 -3.71 2.94 -5.20
C GLY A 58 -3.00 2.12 -4.12
N VAL A 59 -2.86 2.73 -2.94
CA VAL A 59 -2.19 2.14 -1.79
C VAL A 59 -3.11 2.11 -0.58
N VAL A 60 -3.06 1.01 0.18
CA VAL A 60 -3.62 0.88 1.53
C VAL A 60 -2.46 0.74 2.50
N LEU A 61 -2.42 1.60 3.52
CA LEU A 61 -1.39 1.56 4.56
C LEU A 61 -1.96 1.01 5.85
N THR A 62 -1.42 -0.10 6.34
CA THR A 62 -1.82 -0.72 7.61
C THR A 62 -0.85 -0.36 8.73
N LYS A 63 -1.29 -0.57 9.98
CA LYS A 63 -0.51 -0.32 11.20
C LYS A 63 -0.12 1.15 11.40
N LEU A 64 -0.94 2.08 10.93
CA LEU A 64 -0.64 3.51 11.02
C LEU A 64 -0.65 4.00 12.47
N ASP A 65 -1.43 3.37 13.34
CA ASP A 65 -1.41 3.55 14.80
C ASP A 65 -0.03 3.32 15.43
N CYS A 66 0.80 2.50 14.81
CA CYS A 66 2.17 2.24 15.23
C CYS A 66 3.21 3.15 14.54
N ASP A 67 2.83 3.98 13.57
CA ASP A 67 3.71 4.90 12.84
C ASP A 67 3.57 6.33 13.39
N ALA A 68 4.39 6.63 14.39
CA ALA A 68 4.35 7.88 15.15
C ALA A 68 4.67 9.16 14.36
N LYS A 69 4.98 9.09 13.05
CA LYS A 69 5.45 10.25 12.28
C LYS A 69 4.62 10.58 11.04
N GLY A 70 3.78 9.67 10.54
CA GLY A 70 3.01 9.87 9.30
C GLY A 70 3.83 10.12 8.02
N GLY A 71 5.17 10.17 8.12
CA GLY A 71 6.08 10.53 7.03
C GLY A 71 6.12 9.48 5.91
N THR A 72 5.71 8.25 6.19
CA THR A 72 5.59 7.19 5.20
C THR A 72 4.53 7.52 4.14
N VAL A 73 3.39 8.08 4.56
CA VAL A 73 2.30 8.50 3.65
C VAL A 73 2.81 9.50 2.62
N LEU A 74 3.51 10.54 3.11
CA LEU A 74 4.09 11.59 2.28
C LEU A 74 5.17 11.04 1.33
N SER A 75 6.02 10.15 1.85
CA SER A 75 7.10 9.54 1.08
C SER A 75 6.57 8.69 -0.07
N ILE A 76 5.52 7.90 0.16
CA ILE A 76 4.90 7.07 -0.88
C ILE A 76 4.28 7.95 -1.96
N ALA A 77 3.46 8.93 -1.56
CA ALA A 77 2.79 9.82 -2.49
C ALA A 77 3.80 10.54 -3.39
N ARG A 78 4.88 11.08 -2.80
CA ARG A 78 5.92 11.81 -3.54
C ARG A 78 6.82 10.90 -4.37
N ALA A 79 7.23 9.75 -3.86
CA ALA A 79 8.24 8.91 -4.50
C ALA A 79 7.67 7.95 -5.57
N THR A 80 6.38 7.62 -5.49
CA THR A 80 5.71 6.65 -6.38
C THR A 80 4.64 7.29 -7.26
N GLY A 81 4.15 8.48 -6.90
CA GLY A 81 3.02 9.14 -7.57
C GLY A 81 1.71 8.37 -7.45
N THR A 82 1.60 7.47 -6.46
CA THR A 82 0.42 6.61 -6.28
C THR A 82 -0.36 7.11 -5.06
N PRO A 83 -1.70 7.33 -5.18
CA PRO A 83 -2.51 7.84 -4.07
C PRO A 83 -2.66 6.78 -2.97
N VAL A 84 -2.63 7.24 -1.72
CA VAL A 84 -3.05 6.43 -0.57
C VAL A 84 -4.56 6.60 -0.42
N MET A 85 -5.30 5.50 -0.34
CA MET A 85 -6.78 5.51 -0.33
C MET A 85 -7.37 5.13 1.02
N PHE A 86 -6.68 4.29 1.80
CA PHE A 86 -7.15 3.84 3.11
C PHE A 86 -6.00 3.68 4.11
N PHE A 87 -6.36 3.80 5.39
CA PHE A 87 -5.50 3.60 6.54
C PHE A 87 -6.06 2.52 7.45
N GLY A 88 -5.26 1.51 7.78
CA GLY A 88 -5.53 0.61 8.89
C GLY A 88 -4.91 1.17 10.17
N VAL A 89 -5.75 1.59 11.12
CA VAL A 89 -5.35 2.20 12.40
C VAL A 89 -5.55 1.26 13.60
N GLY A 90 -5.72 -0.03 13.34
CA GLY A 90 -5.99 -1.03 14.37
C GLY A 90 -6.20 -2.42 13.78
N GLN A 91 -6.82 -3.30 14.58
CA GLN A 91 -7.02 -4.71 14.25
C GLN A 91 -8.49 -5.09 14.00
N GLY A 92 -9.43 -4.23 14.42
CA GLY A 92 -10.86 -4.42 14.21
C GLY A 92 -11.27 -4.14 12.77
N TYR A 93 -12.45 -4.62 12.39
CA TYR A 93 -12.99 -4.39 11.04
C TYR A 93 -13.33 -2.91 10.79
N ASP A 94 -13.69 -2.16 11.84
CA ASP A 94 -14.01 -0.74 11.76
C ASP A 94 -12.75 0.16 11.75
N ASP A 95 -11.56 -0.42 11.91
CA ASP A 95 -10.28 0.31 11.96
C ASP A 95 -9.68 0.58 10.57
N LEU A 96 -10.43 0.30 9.50
CA LEU A 96 -10.06 0.67 8.14
C LEU A 96 -10.71 2.00 7.75
N LEU A 97 -9.94 3.08 7.83
CA LEU A 97 -10.38 4.44 7.55
C LEU A 97 -10.13 4.81 6.09
N ILE A 98 -11.00 5.64 5.52
CA ILE A 98 -10.76 6.29 4.22
C ILE A 98 -9.65 7.33 4.41
N PHE A 99 -8.82 7.52 3.39
CA PHE A 99 -7.81 8.57 3.38
C PHE A 99 -8.44 9.95 3.62
N ASP A 100 -7.92 10.67 4.59
CA ASP A 100 -8.21 12.06 4.85
C ASP A 100 -6.91 12.86 4.97
N ALA A 101 -6.78 13.95 4.21
CA ALA A 101 -5.57 14.76 4.22
C ALA A 101 -5.39 15.51 5.54
N GLY A 102 -6.50 15.93 6.19
CA GLY A 102 -6.48 16.60 7.48
C GLY A 102 -5.90 15.70 8.57
N PHE A 103 -6.34 14.44 8.60
CA PHE A 103 -5.81 13.41 9.50
C PHE A 103 -4.32 13.13 9.29
N VAL A 104 -3.84 13.11 8.04
CA VAL A 104 -2.39 12.96 7.77
C VAL A 104 -1.61 14.18 8.27
N VAL A 105 -2.14 15.39 8.07
CA VAL A 105 -1.49 16.61 8.55
C VAL A 105 -1.44 16.63 10.07
N SER A 106 -2.53 16.29 10.78
CA SER A 106 -2.53 16.24 12.25
C SER A 106 -1.53 15.21 12.77
N LEU A 107 -1.44 14.04 12.13
CA LEU A 107 -0.44 13.01 12.47
C LEU A 107 1.01 13.49 12.31
N ILE A 108 1.30 14.29 11.27
CA ILE A 108 2.64 14.86 11.04
C ILE A 108 2.95 15.99 12.03
N LEU A 109 1.95 16.78 12.41
CA LEU A 109 2.10 17.89 13.36
C LEU A 109 2.08 17.44 14.83
N GLY A 110 1.59 16.22 15.10
CA GLY A 110 1.42 15.69 16.45
C GLY A 110 0.26 16.31 17.21
N GLU A 111 -0.78 16.74 16.49
CA GLU A 111 -2.03 17.33 17.01
C GLU A 111 -3.18 16.30 17.07
#